data_AF-A0A7K7LM27-F1
#
_entry.id   AF-A0A7K7LM27-F1
#
_cell.length_a   1.000
_cell.length_b   1.000
_cell.length_c   1.000
_cell.angle_alpha   90.00
_cell.angle_beta   90.00
_cell.angle_gamma   90.00
#
_symmetry.space_group_name_H-M   'P 1'
#
loop_
_entity.id
_entity.type
_entity.pdbx_description
1 polymer ?
#
loop_
_entity_poly.entity_id
_entity_poly.type
_entity_poly.pdbx_seq_one_letter_code
_entity_poly.pdbx_strand_id
1 'polypeptide(L)' 'RNEKQLGIICEDNKYDFTLQEIRDMKEILVIKPGDEILVECNFQTLDRSGITFVSFFFYLPFFHCF' A
#
# COMPACT_ATOMS: atom_id res chain seq x y z
N ARG A 1 15.39 -6.98 -2.95
CA ARG A 1 16.28 -7.94 -3.64
C ARG A 1 17.48 -8.21 -2.76
N ASN A 2 17.74 -9.47 -2.41
CA ASN A 2 18.81 -9.83 -1.47
C ASN A 2 18.76 -8.94 -0.21
N GLU A 3 17.55 -8.81 0.37
CA GLU A 3 17.28 -8.00 1.58
C GLU A 3 17.53 -6.49 1.45
N LYS A 4 17.95 -6.01 0.27
CA LYS A 4 18.11 -4.59 -0.01
C LYS A 4 16.86 -4.02 -0.68
N GLN A 5 16.36 -2.90 -0.15
CA GLN A 5 15.33 -2.09 -0.79
C GLN A 5 15.91 -1.40 -2.02
N LEU A 6 15.29 -1.62 -3.17
CA LEU A 6 15.75 -1.09 -4.46
C LEU A 6 15.14 0.28 -4.78
N GLY A 7 13.95 0.56 -4.25
CA GLY A 7 13.21 1.78 -4.49
C GLY A 7 11.84 1.72 -3.83
N ILE A 8 11.06 2.78 -4.03
CA ILE A 8 9.66 2.89 -3.62
C ILE A 8 8.83 2.91 -4.91
N ILE A 9 7.83 2.03 -5.01
CA ILE A 9 6.95 1.94 -6.17
C ILE A 9 5.95 3.11 -6.13
N CYS A 10 5.21 3.20 -5.02
CA CYS A 10 4.22 4.22 -4.75
C CYS A 10 4.27 4.59 -3.25
N GLU A 11 4.00 5.85 -2.94
CA GLU A 11 3.88 6.35 -1.58
C GLU A 11 2.75 7.38 -1.53
N ASP A 12 1.81 7.18 -0.59
CA ASP A 12 0.76 8.17 -0.31
C ASP A 12 0.62 8.38 1.20
N ASN A 13 1.32 9.39 1.70
CA ASN A 13 1.29 9.80 3.11
C ASN A 13 -0.01 10.50 3.51
N LYS A 14 -0.90 10.80 2.56
CA LYS A 14 -2.20 11.44 2.79
C LYS A 14 -3.32 10.65 2.12
N TYR A 15 -3.18 9.33 2.12
CA TYR A 15 -4.18 8.44 1.55
C TYR A 15 -5.55 8.67 2.19
N ASP A 16 -6.55 8.89 1.35
CA ASP A 16 -7.94 9.07 1.75
C ASP A 16 -8.75 7.86 1.28
N PHE A 17 -9.34 7.12 2.22
CA PHE A 17 -10.15 5.94 1.92
C PHE A 17 -11.37 6.23 1.02
N THR A 18 -11.81 7.49 0.96
CA THR A 18 -12.92 7.92 0.10
C THR A 18 -12.53 8.15 -1.34
N LEU A 19 -11.23 8.25 -1.65
CA LEU A 19 -10.70 8.46 -2.99
C LEU A 19 -9.78 7.29 -3.39
N GLN A 20 -10.26 6.44 -4.28
CA GLN A 20 -9.48 5.36 -4.87
C GLN A 20 -9.35 5.61 -6.37
N GLU A 21 -8.12 5.82 -6.83
CA GLU A 21 -7.83 6.11 -8.24
C GLU A 21 -6.57 5.40 -8.68
N ILE A 22 -6.46 5.15 -9.98
CA ILE A 22 -5.24 4.65 -10.60
C ILE A 22 -4.37 5.88 -10.88
N ARG A 23 -3.11 5.86 -10.43
CA ARG A 23 -2.14 6.93 -10.68
C ARG A 23 -0.97 6.40 -11.49
N ASP A 24 -0.51 7.20 -12.44
CA ASP A 24 0.73 6.91 -13.14
C ASP A 24 1.92 7.06 -12.19
N MET A 25 2.86 6.12 -12.28
CA MET A 25 4.11 6.19 -11.53
C MET A 25 5.01 7.30 -12.09
N LYS A 26 5.66 8.04 -11.20
CA LYS A 26 6.61 9.10 -11.59
C LYS A 26 7.83 8.56 -12.34
N GLU A 27 8.26 7.35 -11.98
CA GLU A 27 9.42 6.69 -12.55
C GLU A 27 9.09 5.22 -12.88
N ILE A 28 9.69 4.71 -13.95
CA ILE A 28 9.53 3.31 -14.34
C ILE A 28 10.46 2.46 -13.48
N LEU A 29 9.89 1.60 -12.64
CA LEU A 29 10.65 0.62 -11.85
C LEU A 29 10.56 -0.76 -12.51
N VAL A 30 11.71 -1.37 -12.80
CA VAL A 30 11.78 -2.70 -13.43
C VAL A 30 11.89 -3.78 -12.36
N ILE A 31 10.82 -4.55 -12.19
CA ILE A 31 10.76 -5.72 -11.31
C ILE A 31 11.24 -6.95 -12.07
N LYS A 32 12.19 -7.69 -11.52
CA LYS A 32 12.74 -8.92 -12.11
C LYS A 32 12.27 -10.14 -11.31
N PRO A 33 12.24 -11.34 -11.92
CA PRO A 33 12.00 -12.57 -11.17
C PRO A 33 12.97 -12.71 -10.00
N GLY A 34 12.44 -13.09 -8.83
CA GLY A 34 13.21 -13.17 -7.59
C GLY A 34 13.29 -11.86 -6.80
N ASP A 35 12.69 -10.78 -7.30
CA ASP A 35 12.44 -9.59 -6.48
C ASP A 35 11.27 -9.80 -5.53
N GLU A 36 11.34 -9.09 -4.41
CA GLU A 36 10.29 -9.04 -3.39
C GLU A 36 9.66 -7.66 -3.41
N ILE A 37 8.33 -7.65 -3.28
CA ILE A 37 7.53 -6.44 -3.19
C ILE A 37 7.01 -6.36 -1.75
N LEU A 38 7.28 -5.23 -1.10
CA LEU A 38 6.84 -4.94 0.26
C LEU A 38 5.77 -3.85 0.22
N VAL A 39 4.71 -4.04 1.01
CA VAL A 39 3.62 -3.08 1.17
C VAL A 39 3.47 -2.77 2.65
N GLU A 40 3.48 -1.49 2.99
CA GLU A 40 3.27 -1.01 4.35
C GLU A 40 2.05 -0.09 4.38
N CYS A 41 1.23 -0.22 5.43
CA CYS A 41 -0.01 0.54 5.58
C CYS A 41 -0.11 1.04 7.02
N ASN A 42 -0.29 2.35 7.16
CA ASN A 42 -0.43 3.00 8.44
C ASN A 42 -1.91 3.28 8.74
N PHE A 43 -2.38 2.85 9.91
CA PHE A 43 -3.77 2.99 10.33
C PHE A 43 -3.86 3.81 11.62
N GLN A 44 -4.86 4.70 11.68
CA GLN A 44 -5.22 5.41 12.91
C GLN A 44 -6.53 4.82 13.47
N THR A 45 -6.52 4.45 14.75
CA THR A 45 -7.67 3.84 15.45
C THR A 45 -8.12 4.62 16.69
N LEU A 46 -7.63 5.85 16.87
CA LEU A 46 -7.92 6.69 18.04
C LEU A 46 -9.42 6.99 18.24
N ASP A 47 -10.21 6.93 17.16
CA ASP A 47 -11.65 7.14 17.13
C ASP A 47 -12.46 5.84 17.31
N ARG A 48 -11.81 4.69 17.47
CA ARG A 48 -12.44 3.38 17.61
C ARG A 48 -12.40 2.91 19.06
N SER A 49 -13.53 2.43 19.55
CA SER A 49 -13.66 1.89 20.92
C SER A 49 -13.31 0.40 21.04
N GLY A 50 -13.04 -0.28 19.92
CA GLY A 50 -12.76 -1.71 19.88
C GLY A 50 -11.64 -2.07 18.90
N ILE A 51 -11.20 -3.32 18.97
CA ILE A 51 -10.15 -3.85 18.09
C ILE A 51 -10.69 -3.93 16.66
N THR A 52 -9.96 -3.34 15.72
CA THR A 52 -10.24 -3.46 14.29
C THR A 52 -9.53 -4.69 13.73
N PHE A 53 -10.29 -5.60 13.11
CA PHE A 53 -9.76 -6.76 12.42
C PHE A 53 -9.77 -6.53 10.90
N VAL A 54 -8.75 -7.06 10.23
CA VAL A 54 -8.72 -7.08 8.76
C VAL A 54 -9.85 -7.97 8.27
N SER A 55 -10.70 -7.44 7.41
CA SER A 55 -11.81 -8.17 6.79
C SER A 55 -11.86 -7.88 5.30
N PHE A 56 -12.66 -8.64 4.56
CA PHE A 56 -12.82 -8.48 3.11
C PHE A 56 -13.16 -7.04 2.68
N PHE A 57 -13.93 -6.31 3.51
CA PHE A 57 -14.27 -4.91 3.25
C PHE A 57 -13.06 -3.96 3.34
N PHE A 58 -12.02 -4.32 4.10
CA PHE A 58 -10.75 -3.60 4.10
C PHE A 58 -9.85 -4.00 2.93
N TYR A 59 -10.03 -5.19 2.33
CA TYR A 59 -9.16 -5.69 1.26
C TYR A 59 -9.36 -5.00 -0.09
N LEU A 60 -10.59 -4.56 -0.40
CA LEU A 60 -10.89 -3.88 -1.66
C LEU A 60 -10.02 -2.62 -1.91
N PRO A 61 -9.88 -1.68 -0.95
CA PRO A 61 -9.02 -0.52 -1.15
C PRO A 61 -7.53 -0.87 -1.24
N PHE A 62 -7.07 -1.96 -0.61
CA PHE A 62 -5.66 -2.35 -0.64
C PHE A 62 -5.18 -2.84 -2.01
N PHE A 63 -6.04 -3.55 -2.75
CA PHE A 63 -5.67 -4.01 -4.10
C PHE A 63 -5.51 -2.87 -5.09
N HIS A 64 -6.11 -1.70 -4.85
CA HIS A 64 -6.03 -0.54 -5.74
C HIS A 64 -4.78 0.31 -5.52
N CYS A 65 -3.95 -0.04 -4.54
CA CYS A 65 -2.62 0.54 -4.35
C CYS A 65 -1.55 -0.16 -5.23
N PHE A 66 -1.94 -1.24 -5.94
CA PHE A 66 -1.14 -1.94 -6.95
C PHE A 66 -1.80 -1.87 -8.33
#